data_AF-A0A7Z9S4P0-F1
#
_entry.id   AF-A0A7Z9S4P0-F1
#
_cell.length_a   1.000
_cell.length_b   1.000
_cell.length_c   1.000
_cell.angle_alpha   90.00
_cell.angle_beta   90.00
_cell.angle_gamma   90.00
#
_symmetry.space_group_name_H-M   'P 1'
#
loop_
_entity.id
_entity.type
_entity.pdbx_description
1 polymer ?
#
loop_
_entity_poly.entity_id
_entity_poly.type
_entity_poly.pdbx_seq_one_letter_code
_entity_poly.pdbx_strand_id
1 'polypeptide(L)'
;QLRAEGEEQKLKIQALADKERTIIIAEAQRQSEILRGQGEGKRNQILGDAFGKDPEFFDFYRSMEAYGEALGEGTTMVLSPDSEFFRFFGTKPRK
;
A
#
# COMPACT_ATOMS: atom_id res chain seq x y z
N GLN A 1 4.90 50.36 26.46
CA GLN A 1 4.43 49.16 27.18
C GLN A 1 3.59 48.28 26.25
N LEU A 2 2.51 48.78 25.65
CA LEU A 2 1.65 48.06 24.69
C LEU A 2 2.38 47.30 23.55
N ARG A 3 3.48 47.85 23.02
CA ARG A 3 4.25 47.22 21.94
C ARG A 3 5.02 45.97 22.39
N ALA A 4 5.52 45.96 23.62
CA ALA A 4 6.26 44.83 24.19
C ALA A 4 5.29 43.69 24.55
N GLU A 5 4.13 44.02 25.12
CA GLU A 5 3.06 43.05 25.43
C GLU A 5 2.48 42.41 24.16
N GLY A 6 2.32 43.19 23.09
CA GLY A 6 1.85 42.67 21.80
C GLY A 6 2.84 41.69 21.16
N GLU A 7 4.13 41.97 21.21
CA GLU A 7 5.16 41.04 20.71
C GLU A 7 5.23 39.75 21.56
N GLU A 8 5.10 39.84 22.88
CA GLU A 8 5.04 38.66 23.75
C GLU A 8 3.82 37.79 23.44
N GLN A 9 2.63 38.38 23.30
CA GLN A 9 1.42 37.65 22.94
C GLN A 9 1.53 36.99 21.57
N LYS A 10 2.09 37.69 20.59
CA LYS A 10 2.33 37.15 19.25
C LYS A 10 3.26 35.94 19.27
N LEU A 11 4.39 36.04 19.98
CA LEU A 11 5.34 34.93 20.13
C LEU A 11 4.68 33.72 20.80
N LYS A 12 3.86 33.95 21.83
CA LYS A 12 3.12 32.89 22.51
C LYS A 12 2.11 32.21 21.59
N ILE A 13 1.36 32.97 20.80
CA ILE A 13 0.39 32.42 19.84
C ILE A 13 1.10 31.60 18.77
N GLN A 14 2.20 32.10 18.22
CA GLN A 14 2.99 31.37 17.22
C GLN A 14 3.55 30.06 17.77
N ALA A 15 4.16 30.09 18.96
CA ALA A 15 4.69 28.88 19.59
C ALA A 15 3.60 27.84 19.87
N LEU A 16 2.41 28.26 20.28
CA LEU A 16 1.27 27.37 20.48
C LEU A 16 0.78 26.76 19.16
N ALA A 17 0.66 27.58 18.12
CA ALA A 17 0.24 27.12 16.79
C ALA A 17 1.24 26.12 16.19
N ASP A 18 2.54 26.36 16.32
CA ASP A 18 3.58 25.46 15.83
C ASP A 18 3.58 24.13 16.58
N LYS A 19 3.38 24.17 17.90
CA LYS A 19 3.21 22.97 18.73
C LYS A 19 1.98 22.17 18.30
N GLU A 20 0.84 22.82 18.13
CA GLU A 20 -0.41 22.17 17.77
C GLU A 20 -0.33 21.55 16.37
N ARG A 21 0.25 22.27 15.40
CA ARG A 21 0.54 21.73 14.07
C ARG A 21 1.38 20.46 14.13
N THR A 22 2.43 20.46 14.95
CA THR A 22 3.32 19.30 15.10
C THR A 22 2.57 18.10 15.68
N ILE A 23 1.72 18.32 16.68
CA ILE A 23 0.89 17.28 17.30
C ILE A 23 -0.08 16.69 16.27
N ILE A 24 -0.78 17.53 15.51
CA ILE A 24 -1.75 17.08 14.50
C ILE A 24 -1.07 16.20 13.45
N ILE A 25 0.10 16.62 12.94
CA ILE A 25 0.84 15.86 11.93
C ILE A 25 1.30 14.51 12.51
N ALA A 26 1.85 14.52 13.73
CA ALA A 26 2.32 13.31 14.38
C ALA A 26 1.18 12.31 14.64
N GLU A 27 0.03 12.79 15.10
CA GLU A 27 -1.15 11.96 15.34
C GLU A 27 -1.72 11.40 14.03
N ALA A 28 -1.79 12.20 12.96
CA ALA A 28 -2.22 11.74 11.65
C ALA A 28 -1.28 10.66 11.08
N GLN A 29 0.04 10.83 11.22
CA GLN A 29 1.02 9.83 10.82
C GLN A 29 0.86 8.53 11.62
N ARG A 30 0.74 8.64 12.95
CA ARG A 30 0.52 7.49 13.84
C ARG A 30 -0.75 6.71 13.45
N GLN A 31 -1.85 7.41 13.20
CA GLN A 31 -3.12 6.79 12.79
C GLN A 31 -3.00 6.12 11.42
N SER A 32 -2.33 6.77 10.46
CA SER A 32 -2.07 6.20 9.13
C SER A 32 -1.27 4.90 9.21
N GLU A 33 -0.20 4.88 10.02
CA GLU A 33 0.62 3.68 10.21
C GLU A 33 -0.15 2.54 10.88
N ILE A 34 -0.98 2.85 11.88
CA ILE A 34 -1.84 1.86 12.54
C ILE A 34 -2.84 1.27 11.53
N LEU A 35 -3.53 2.11 10.76
CA LEU A 35 -4.51 1.64 9.77
C LEU A 35 -3.84 0.80 8.68
N ARG A 36 -2.66 1.22 8.21
CA ARG A 36 -1.88 0.44 7.26
C ARG A 36 -1.49 -0.92 7.83
N GLY A 37 -0.95 -0.96 9.05
CA GLY A 37 -0.56 -2.20 9.72
C GLY A 37 -1.74 -3.15 9.95
N GLN A 38 -2.90 -2.62 10.33
CA GLN A 38 -4.14 -3.39 10.47
C GLN A 38 -4.61 -3.94 9.11
N GLY A 39 -4.53 -3.14 8.04
CA GLY A 39 -4.86 -3.55 6.69
C GLY A 39 -3.95 -4.66 6.18
N GLU A 40 -2.64 -4.51 6.35
CA GLU A 40 -1.64 -5.53 6.00
C GLU A 40 -1.84 -6.82 6.80
N GLY A 41 -2.07 -6.71 8.11
CA GLY A 41 -2.37 -7.86 8.96
C GLY A 41 -3.63 -8.61 8.51
N LYS A 42 -4.72 -7.89 8.23
CA LYS A 42 -5.96 -8.49 7.74
C LYS A 42 -5.80 -9.11 6.36
N ARG A 43 -5.05 -8.47 5.45
CA ARG A 43 -4.71 -9.03 4.14
C ARG A 43 -3.97 -10.35 4.29
N ASN A 44 -2.93 -10.37 5.12
CA ASN A 44 -2.12 -11.57 5.32
C ASN A 44 -2.94 -12.70 5.98
N GLN A 45 -3.84 -12.37 6.91
CA GLN A 45 -4.76 -13.34 7.49
C GLN A 45 -5.70 -13.92 6.44
N ILE A 46 -6.35 -13.09 5.62
CA ILE A 46 -7.24 -13.55 4.54
C ILE A 46 -6.49 -14.43 3.55
N LEU A 47 -5.28 -14.03 3.16
CA LEU A 47 -4.42 -14.83 2.30
C LEU A 47 -4.11 -16.17 2.98
N GLY A 48 -3.65 -16.18 4.23
CA GLY A 48 -3.38 -17.38 5.03
C GLY A 48 -4.58 -18.35 5.10
N ASP A 49 -5.76 -17.82 5.37
CA ASP A 49 -7.00 -18.59 5.41
C ASP A 49 -7.40 -19.12 4.03
N ALA A 50 -7.11 -18.37 2.96
CA ALA A 50 -7.36 -18.80 1.58
C ALA A 50 -6.38 -19.89 1.14
N PHE A 51 -5.09 -19.77 1.47
CA PHE A 51 -4.07 -20.79 1.23
C PHE A 51 -4.50 -22.16 1.77
N GLY A 52 -5.10 -22.18 2.97
CA GLY A 52 -5.55 -23.42 3.60
C GLY A 52 -6.82 -24.03 3.00
N LYS A 53 -7.60 -23.26 2.21
CA LYS A 53 -8.88 -23.70 1.64
C LYS A 53 -8.76 -24.22 0.21
N ASP A 54 -7.95 -23.57 -0.62
CA ASP A 54 -7.76 -23.95 -2.02
C ASP A 54 -6.38 -23.47 -2.54
N PRO A 55 -5.36 -24.35 -2.51
CA PRO A 55 -4.02 -24.04 -3.01
C PRO A 55 -3.99 -23.69 -4.50
N GLU A 56 -4.87 -24.28 -5.31
CA GLU A 56 -4.87 -24.13 -6.77
C GLU A 56 -5.43 -22.77 -7.18
N PHE A 57 -6.48 -22.30 -6.50
CA PHE A 57 -7.01 -20.95 -6.68
C PHE A 57 -5.99 -19.86 -6.27
N PHE A 58 -5.21 -20.12 -5.23
CA PHE A 58 -4.17 -19.20 -4.78
C PHE A 58 -3.05 -19.05 -5.82
N ASP A 59 -2.54 -20.16 -6.35
CA ASP A 59 -1.51 -20.16 -7.39
C ASP A 59 -1.98 -19.38 -8.62
N PHE A 60 -3.26 -19.51 -8.98
CA PHE A 60 -3.90 -18.71 -10.01
C PHE A 60 -3.92 -17.21 -9.65
N TYR A 61 -4.41 -16.84 -8.46
CA TYR A 61 -4.53 -15.44 -8.03
C TYR A 61 -3.17 -14.73 -7.97
N ARG A 62 -2.13 -15.37 -7.44
CA ARG A 62 -0.76 -14.82 -7.43
C ARG A 62 -0.19 -14.65 -8.81
N SER A 63 -0.47 -15.58 -9.71
CA SER A 63 -0.08 -15.47 -11.11
C SER A 63 -0.74 -14.23 -11.73
N MET A 64 -2.03 -14.00 -11.47
CA MET A 64 -2.76 -12.82 -11.96
C MET A 64 -2.26 -11.49 -11.37
N GLU A 65 -1.91 -11.44 -10.09
CA GLU A 65 -1.30 -10.26 -9.46
C GLU A 65 0.06 -9.93 -10.11
N ALA A 66 0.90 -10.95 -10.29
CA ALA A 66 2.19 -10.80 -10.99
C ALA A 66 2.00 -10.34 -12.45
N TYR A 67 0.94 -10.79 -13.13
CA TYR A 67 0.61 -10.31 -14.46
C TYR A 67 0.21 -8.83 -14.44
N GLY A 68 -0.58 -8.39 -13.47
CA GLY A 68 -0.96 -6.99 -13.33
C GLY A 68 0.24 -6.06 -13.11
N GLU A 69 1.19 -6.48 -12.27
CA GLU A 69 2.43 -5.73 -12.03
C GLU A 69 3.37 -5.74 -13.25
N ALA A 70 3.48 -6.88 -13.95
CA ALA A 70 4.37 -7.05 -15.09
C ALA A 70 3.81 -6.46 -16.41
N LEU A 71 2.48 -6.31 -16.55
CA LEU A 71 1.80 -5.88 -17.78
C LEU A 71 1.30 -4.42 -17.72
N GLY A 72 1.90 -3.57 -16.88
CA GLY A 72 1.58 -2.14 -16.85
C GLY A 72 1.69 -1.46 -18.23
N GLU A 73 0.95 -0.36 -18.44
CA GLU A 73 0.90 0.37 -19.72
C GLU A 73 2.30 0.62 -20.30
N GLY A 74 2.55 0.11 -21.52
CA GLY A 74 3.81 0.29 -22.24
C GLY A 74 4.83 -0.85 -22.07
N THR A 75 4.55 -1.88 -21.28
CA THR A 75 5.49 -3.00 -21.09
C THR A 75 5.40 -3.99 -22.26
N THR A 76 6.46 -4.08 -23.06
CA THR A 76 6.61 -5.14 -24.06
C THR A 76 7.38 -6.30 -23.43
N MET A 77 6.70 -7.41 -23.14
CA MET A 77 7.37 -8.60 -22.62
C MET A 77 7.68 -9.59 -23.74
N VAL A 78 8.92 -10.10 -23.75
CA VAL A 78 9.33 -11.21 -24.63
C VAL A 78 9.30 -12.48 -23.78
N LEU A 79 8.24 -13.27 -23.92
CA LEU A 79 8.08 -14.53 -23.22
C LEU A 79 8.13 -15.72 -24.19
N SER A 80 8.78 -16.79 -23.77
CA SER A 80 8.78 -18.05 -24.51
C SER A 80 7.37 -18.68 -24.50
N PRO A 81 6.89 -19.30 -25.60
CA PRO A 81 5.54 -19.86 -25.73
C PRO A 81 5.19 -21.00 -24.74
N ASP A 82 6.20 -21.54 -24.08
CA ASP A 82 6.19 -22.62 -23.11
C ASP A 82 6.43 -22.14 -21.66
N SER A 83 6.46 -20.82 -21.45
CA SER A 83 6.67 -20.24 -20.12
C SER A 83 5.56 -20.65 -19.15
N GLU A 84 5.93 -21.02 -17.92
CA GLU A 84 4.98 -21.24 -16.82
C GLU A 84 4.09 -20.03 -16.56
N PHE A 85 4.52 -18.84 -17.01
CA PHE A 85 3.75 -17.61 -17.00
C PHE A 85 2.42 -17.71 -17.78
N PHE A 86 2.23 -18.66 -18.70
CA PHE A 86 0.94 -18.86 -19.39
C PHE A 86 0.18 -20.11 -18.95
N ARG A 87 0.60 -20.77 -17.84
CA ARG A 87 -0.04 -21.99 -17.31
C ARG A 87 -1.57 -21.87 -17.20
N PHE A 88 -2.08 -20.68 -16.86
CA PHE A 88 -3.52 -20.43 -16.68
C PHE A 88 -4.23 -19.79 -17.89
N PHE A 89 -3.50 -19.32 -18.90
CA PHE A 89 -4.09 -18.72 -20.11
C PHE A 89 -4.31 -19.72 -21.26
N GLY A 90 -4.02 -21.00 -21.00
CA GLY A 90 -4.24 -22.07 -21.95
C GLY A 90 -3.05 -22.25 -22.88
N THR A 91 -2.27 -23.30 -22.62
CA THR A 91 -1.45 -23.92 -23.65
C THR A 91 -2.39 -24.48 -24.71
N LYS A 92 -2.60 -23.72 -25.79
CA LYS A 92 -3.26 -24.25 -26.99
C LYS A 92 -2.39 -25.41 -27.49
N PRO A 93 -2.87 -26.66 -27.54
CA PRO A 93 -2.06 -27.75 -28.03
C PRO A 93 -1.72 -27.45 -29.50
N ARG A 94 -0.42 -27.43 -29.81
CA ARG A 94 0.04 -27.38 -31.20
C ARG A 94 -0.47 -28.65 -31.89
N LYS A 95 -1.25 -28.49 -32.95
CA LYS A 95 -1.54 -29.55 -33.91
C LYS A 95 -0.24 -30.01 -34.58
#